data_AF-A0A8C0KF74-F1
#
_entry.id   AF-A0A8C0KF74-F1
#
_cell.length_a   1.000
_cell.length_b   1.000
_cell.length_c   1.000
_cell.angle_alpha   90.00
_cell.angle_beta   90.00
_cell.angle_gamma   90.00
#
_symmetry.space_group_name_H-M   'P 1'
#
loop_
_entity.id
_entity.type
_entity.pdbx_description
1 polymer ?
#
loop_
_entity_poly.entity_id
_entity_poly.type
_entity_poly.pdbx_seq_one_letter_code
_entity_poly.pdbx_strand_id
1 'polypeptide(L)' 'MHPDSSPYLDTEACNVLTNLLKECHKNHSNLKFFGHCNDLDMEMRKCLKNENMEKRMKNRNMAVASGI' A
#
# COMPACT_ATOMS: atom_id res chain seq x y z
N MET A 1 -8.39 9.14 -8.77
CA MET A 1 -8.29 7.96 -7.88
C MET A 1 -7.66 6.86 -8.71
N HIS A 2 -6.52 6.30 -8.27
CA HIS A 2 -5.81 5.29 -9.05
C HIS A 2 -6.65 4.01 -9.07
N PRO A 3 -7.17 3.56 -10.22
CA PRO A 3 -7.85 2.29 -10.34
C PRO A 3 -6.76 1.24 -10.47
N ASP A 4 -6.19 0.84 -9.34
CA ASP A 4 -5.56 -0.47 -9.15
C ASP A 4 -4.86 -0.45 -7.79
N SER A 5 -5.66 -0.70 -6.75
CA SER A 5 -5.13 -1.29 -5.52
C SER A 5 -4.90 -2.76 -5.84
N SER A 6 -3.75 -3.07 -6.44
CA SER A 6 -3.33 -4.44 -6.69
C SER A 6 -3.48 -5.25 -5.40
N PRO A 7 -4.25 -6.35 -5.38
CA PRO A 7 -4.53 -7.16 -4.18
C PRO A 7 -3.30 -7.91 -3.62
N TYR A 8 -2.09 -7.56 -4.09
CA TYR A 8 -0.82 -8.29 -3.93
C TYR A 8 0.24 -7.51 -3.13
N LEU A 9 -0.20 -6.72 -2.15
CA LEU A 9 0.69 -6.11 -1.16
C LEU A 9 0.63 -6.96 0.12
N ASP A 10 1.46 -7.99 0.05
CA ASP A 10 1.49 -9.22 0.85
C ASP A 10 2.06 -9.04 2.27
N THR A 11 1.64 -8.00 3.00
CA THR A 11 1.83 -7.94 4.45
C THR A 11 0.51 -7.66 5.15
N GLU A 12 0.29 -8.38 6.24
CA GLU A 12 -0.92 -8.26 7.07
C GLU A 12 -1.14 -6.81 7.52
N ALA A 13 -0.05 -6.11 7.86
CA ALA A 13 -0.08 -4.71 8.28
C ALA A 13 -0.63 -3.76 7.18
N CYS A 14 -0.19 -3.89 5.93
CA CYS A 14 -0.66 -3.02 4.85
C CYS A 14 -2.09 -3.37 4.41
N ASN A 15 -2.51 -4.63 4.57
CA ASN A 15 -3.89 -5.05 4.33
C ASN A 15 -4.88 -4.44 5.32
N VAL A 16 -4.51 -4.31 6.61
CA VAL A 16 -5.34 -3.63 7.61
C VAL A 16 -5.58 -2.16 7.21
N LEU A 17 -4.52 -1.43 6.84
CA LEU A 17 -4.63 -0.03 6.39
C LEU A 17 -5.48 0.11 5.13
N THR A 18 -5.36 -0.84 4.19
CA THR A 18 -6.18 -0.86 2.97
C THR A 18 -7.66 -1.04 3.28
N ASN A 19 -8.01 -1.92 4.22
CA ASN A 19 -9.40 -2.13 4.64
C ASN A 19 -9.96 -0.89 5.35
N LEU A 20 -9.19 -0.28 6.24
CA LEU A 20 -9.57 0.97 6.91
C LEU A 20 -9.79 2.12 5.92
N LEU A 21 -8.89 2.28 4.93
CA LEU A 21 -9.03 3.30 3.90
C LEU A 21 -10.27 3.05 3.02
N LYS A 22 -10.54 1.78 2.66
CA LYS A 22 -11.76 1.40 1.93
C LYS A 22 -13.02 1.72 2.73
N GLU A 23 -13.03 1.44 4.03
CA GLU A 23 -14.15 1.74 4.90
C GLU A 23 -14.36 3.26 5.04
N CYS A 24 -13.28 4.03 5.23
CA CYS A 24 -13.33 5.49 5.25
C CYS A 24 -13.91 6.04 3.95
N HIS A 25 -13.45 5.57 2.79
CA HIS A 25 -13.99 5.99 1.49
C HIS A 25 -15.45 5.56 1.26
N LYS A 26 -15.90 4.47 1.89
CA LYS A 26 -17.29 4.01 1.81
C LYS A 26 -18.21 4.89 2.66
N ASN A 27 -17.80 5.18 3.90
CA ASN A 27 -18.57 6.00 4.84
C ASN A 27 -18.55 7.49 4.45
N HIS A 28 -17.45 7.94 3.84
CA HIS A 28 -17.18 9.34 3.52
C HIS A 28 -16.94 9.53 2.02
N SER A 29 -17.80 8.93 1.20
CA SER A 29 -17.66 8.86 -0.26
C SER A 29 -17.57 10.22 -0.96
N ASN A 30 -18.19 11.27 -0.42
CA ASN A 30 -18.05 12.65 -0.92
C ASN A 30 -16.83 13.36 -0.31
N LEU A 31 -16.52 13.09 0.97
CA LEU A 31 -15.43 13.76 1.69
C LEU A 31 -14.04 13.20 1.36
N LYS A 32 -13.96 12.05 0.69
CA LYS A 32 -12.70 11.51 0.16
C LYS A 32 -11.99 12.50 -0.78
N PHE A 33 -12.76 13.32 -1.51
CA PHE A 33 -12.22 14.35 -2.40
C PHE A 33 -11.75 15.60 -1.64
N PHE A 34 -12.23 15.79 -0.41
CA PHE A 34 -11.83 16.88 0.49
C PHE A 34 -10.68 16.49 1.43
N GLY A 35 -10.11 15.28 1.27
CA GLY A 35 -8.97 14.83 2.07
C GLY A 35 -9.34 14.26 3.44
N HIS A 36 -10.60 13.85 3.67
CA HIS A 36 -11.03 13.31 4.96
C HIS A 36 -10.30 12.01 5.36
N CYS A 37 -9.90 11.21 4.38
CA CYS A 37 -9.18 9.94 4.61
C CYS A 37 -7.65 10.07 4.37
N ASN A 38 -7.10 11.28 4.36
CA ASN A 38 -5.73 11.53 3.90
C ASN A 38 -4.67 10.99 4.87
N ASP A 39 -4.97 10.92 6.16
CA ASP A 39 -4.06 10.31 7.16
C ASP A 39 -3.90 8.80 6.90
N LEU A 40 -5.01 8.10 6.67
CA LEU A 40 -5.02 6.69 6.29
C LEU A 40 -4.34 6.47 4.93
N ASP A 41 -4.54 7.37 3.96
CA ASP A 41 -3.88 7.31 2.65
C ASP A 41 -2.37 7.49 2.78
N MET A 42 -1.91 8.40 3.66
CA MET A 42 -0.48 8.59 3.95
C MET A 42 0.14 7.34 4.59
N GLU A 43 -0.52 6.75 5.59
CA GLU A 43 -0.03 5.53 6.24
C GLU A 43 0.03 4.37 5.28
N MET A 44 -1.03 4.16 4.50
CA MET A 44 -1.04 3.16 3.44
C MET A 44 0.15 3.36 2.50
N ARG A 45 0.38 4.57 1.98
CA ARG A 45 1.54 4.85 1.08
C ARG A 45 2.88 4.53 1.72
N LYS A 46 3.07 4.83 3.01
CA LYS A 46 4.32 4.50 3.73
C LYS A 46 4.50 2.98 3.80
N CYS A 47 3.44 2.26 4.13
CA CYS A 47 3.40 0.81 4.21
C CYS A 47 3.81 0.18 2.87
N LEU A 48 3.11 0.57 1.79
CA LEU A 48 3.38 0.10 0.43
C LEU A 48 4.80 0.42 -0.03
N LYS A 49 5.34 1.57 0.35
CA LYS A 49 6.71 1.97 0.01
C LYS A 49 7.73 1.07 0.70
N ASN A 50 7.50 0.70 1.96
CA ASN A 50 8.37 -0.20 2.71
C ASN A 50 8.37 -1.60 2.10
N GLU A 51 7.19 -2.17 1.85
CA GLU A 51 7.06 -3.50 1.22
C GLU A 51 7.75 -3.56 -0.15
N ASN A 52 7.58 -2.52 -0.96
CA ASN A 52 8.24 -2.44 -2.27
C ASN A 52 9.76 -2.36 -2.14
N MET A 53 10.28 -1.68 -1.12
CA MET A 53 11.71 -1.66 -0.85
C MET A 53 12.23 -3.04 -0.43
N GLU A 54 11.51 -3.75 0.44
CA GLU A 54 11.86 -5.11 0.86
C GLU A 54 11.82 -6.10 -0.31
N LYS A 55 10.78 -6.04 -1.15
CA LYS A 55 10.70 -6.86 -2.37
C LYS A 55 11.87 -6.55 -3.32
N ARG A 56 12.23 -5.28 -3.51
CA ARG A 56 13.41 -4.89 -4.30
C ARG A 56 14.72 -5.40 -3.71
N MET A 57 14.89 -5.35 -2.39
CA MET A 57 16.07 -5.88 -1.72
C MET A 57 16.16 -7.40 -1.86
N LYS A 58 15.05 -8.12 -1.64
CA LYS A 58 14.98 -9.57 -1.86
C LYS A 58 15.31 -9.94 -3.30
N ASN A 59 14.72 -9.24 -4.28
CA ASN A 59 15.00 -9.49 -5.69
C ASN A 59 16.46 -9.17 -6.06
N ARG A 60 17.05 -8.11 -5.51
CA ARG A 60 18.47 -7.80 -5.68
C ARG A 60 19.36 -8.88 -5.06
N ASN A 61 19.05 -9.32 -3.85
CA ASN A 61 19.80 -10.38 -3.17
C ASN A 61 19.69 -11.70 -3.94
N MET A 62 18.51 -12.02 -4.48
CA MET A 62 18.32 -13.17 -5.36
C MET A 62 19.14 -13.02 -6.65
N ALA A 63 19.11 -11.86 -7.31
CA ALA A 63 19.91 -11.63 -8.51
C ALA A 63 21.42 -11.78 -8.26
N VAL A 64 21.91 -11.20 -7.15
CA VAL A 64 23.31 -11.32 -6.72
C VAL A 64 23.66 -12.78 -6.36
N ALA A 65 22.78 -13.50 -5.68
CA ALA A 65 22.98 -14.91 -5.33
C ALA A 65 22.90 -15.84 -6.55
N SER A 66 22.15 -15.46 -7.59
CA SER A 66 22.02 -16.22 -8.84
C SER A 66 23.13 -15.94 -9.86
N GLY A 67 24.06 -15.02 -9.58
CA GLY A 67 25.26 -14.83 -10.40
C GLY A 67 25.01 -14.37 -11.84
N ILE A 68 23.98 -13.54 -12.07
CA ILE A 68 23.81 -12.76 -13.32
C ILE A 68 24.54 -11.43 -13.17
#